data_AF-A0A0F7ZXN0-F1
#
_entry.id   AF-A0A0F7ZXN0-F1
#
_cell.length_a   1.000
_cell.length_b   1.000
_cell.length_c   1.000
_cell.angle_alpha   90.00
_cell.angle_beta   90.00
_cell.angle_gamma   90.00
#
_symmetry.space_group_name_H-M   'P 1'
#
loop_
_entity.id
_entity.type
_entity.pdbx_description
1 polymer ?
#
loop_
_entity_poly.entity_id
_entity_poly.type
_entity_poly.pdbx_seq_one_letter_code
_entity_poly.pdbx_strand_id
1 'polypeptide(L)'
;MSTQTFLNGSIATDSVVGGEESESFAICQTLDKSLEQILSSIESIDATAGHPYASTLKLGLRVLMSHRSSPTDQAWADAIDYARAVIISPRDDTSRAAATWKRSCSDLSRVLLSRYDYNTIQAARDGTVSIIADYYGGDRRRIAHVDKRASFMRNWENQKAENAYYLSSSILATAAYEGGTLGCALTLLAWGTPEQAAKLGTLAHLALCDDYYEFTGPIYEDRIRMVAHAIGAAYELGGWAGNAIVDSTLLQASGTGTGIISIESIMSWRAISGCSQPYTNTLFGLGDLEESLVSPTVMMAMHDLYDWRSDTAAANHENGVSAVYGMGMNDPFHAYLEATLKKAGKHPKATIYTISAMTLMHFTASRYGAYEYRGTHRPPCAEQ
;
A
#
# COMPACT_ATOMS: atom_id res chain seq x y z
N MET A 1 16.45 59.05 -0.09
CA MET A 1 17.72 59.81 -0.19
C MET A 1 18.76 58.97 0.54
N SER A 2 19.87 58.43 0.00
CA SER A 2 20.66 58.56 -1.23
C SER A 2 21.48 57.25 -1.32
N THR A 3 21.40 56.40 -2.35
CA THR A 3 22.14 56.34 -3.64
C THR A 3 23.67 56.32 -3.61
N GLN A 4 24.24 55.23 -4.15
CA GLN A 4 25.41 55.04 -5.07
C GLN A 4 26.08 53.68 -4.76
N THR A 5 26.06 52.60 -5.56
CA THR A 5 26.33 52.30 -6.99
C THR A 5 27.80 52.49 -7.41
N PHE A 6 28.55 51.39 -7.66
CA PHE A 6 28.98 50.92 -9.00
C PHE A 6 30.07 49.80 -8.97
N LEU A 7 29.77 48.69 -9.69
CA LEU A 7 30.56 47.79 -10.60
C LEU A 7 32.06 47.48 -10.31
N ASN A 8 32.66 46.32 -10.60
CA ASN A 8 32.45 45.29 -11.63
C ASN A 8 33.29 44.03 -11.28
N GLY A 9 32.83 42.82 -11.61
CA GLY A 9 33.62 41.58 -11.46
C GLY A 9 32.94 40.38 -12.11
N SER A 10 33.43 40.02 -13.30
CA SER A 10 32.93 39.09 -14.29
C SER A 10 32.88 37.59 -13.88
N ILE A 11 31.80 36.93 -14.31
CA ILE A 11 31.66 35.55 -14.84
C ILE A 11 32.32 34.39 -14.08
N ALA A 12 31.48 33.54 -13.49
CA ALA A 12 31.61 32.07 -13.56
C ALA A 12 30.21 31.45 -13.46
N THR A 13 29.62 31.16 -14.62
CA THR A 13 28.51 30.22 -14.75
C THR A 13 29.09 28.83 -14.78
N ASP A 14 29.19 28.17 -13.61
CA ASP A 14 29.48 26.75 -13.56
C ASP A 14 28.21 25.99 -13.14
N SER A 15 27.66 25.35 -14.17
CA SER A 15 26.87 24.12 -14.21
C SER A 15 26.69 23.37 -12.88
N VAL A 16 25.47 23.43 -12.34
CA VAL A 16 24.95 22.43 -11.37
C VAL A 16 23.87 21.53 -12.01
N VAL A 17 23.51 21.77 -13.28
CA VAL A 17 22.40 21.06 -13.96
C VAL A 17 22.83 19.69 -14.55
N GLY A 18 24.12 19.35 -14.58
CA GLY A 18 24.62 18.15 -15.27
C GLY A 18 24.75 16.87 -14.42
N GLY A 19 24.58 16.93 -13.10
CA GLY A 19 24.82 15.78 -12.20
C GLY A 19 23.62 14.83 -12.07
N GLU A 20 22.46 15.38 -11.73
CA GLU A 20 21.24 14.59 -11.47
C GLU A 20 20.65 13.98 -12.75
N GLU A 21 20.70 14.69 -13.89
CA GLU A 21 20.22 14.16 -15.17
C GLU A 21 21.12 13.02 -15.69
N SER A 22 22.44 13.14 -15.51
CA SER A 22 23.43 12.11 -15.85
C SER A 22 23.23 10.84 -15.03
N GLU A 23 23.03 10.98 -13.72
CA GLU A 23 22.82 9.86 -12.80
C GLU A 23 21.45 9.19 -13.02
N SER A 24 20.39 9.98 -13.17
CA SER A 24 19.05 9.48 -13.51
C SER A 24 19.04 8.73 -14.84
N PHE A 25 19.77 9.21 -15.85
CA PHE A 25 19.88 8.55 -17.14
C PHE A 25 20.64 7.23 -17.05
N ALA A 26 21.74 7.17 -16.30
CA ALA A 26 22.51 5.94 -16.07
C ALA A 26 21.70 4.89 -15.29
N ILE A 27 20.92 5.31 -14.30
CA ILE A 27 20.02 4.43 -13.54
C ILE A 27 18.92 3.87 -14.44
N CYS A 28 18.29 4.70 -15.28
CA CYS A 28 17.27 4.26 -16.23
C CYS A 28 17.81 3.23 -17.23
N GLN A 29 19.02 3.43 -17.77
CA GLN A 29 19.67 2.45 -18.63
C GLN A 29 19.97 1.13 -17.91
N THR A 30 20.25 1.17 -16.61
CA THR A 30 20.51 -0.02 -15.80
C THR A 30 19.23 -0.82 -15.56
N LEU A 31 18.10 -0.13 -15.31
CA LEU A 31 16.80 -0.77 -15.19
C LEU A 31 16.38 -1.43 -16.52
N ASP A 32 16.49 -0.73 -17.65
CA ASP A 32 16.06 -1.28 -18.95
C ASP A 32 16.83 -2.56 -19.31
N LYS A 33 18.15 -2.59 -19.07
CA LYS A 33 18.96 -3.82 -19.22
C LYS A 33 18.49 -4.94 -18.31
N SER A 34 18.12 -4.63 -17.07
CA SER A 34 17.62 -5.62 -16.10
C SER A 34 16.26 -6.20 -16.55
N LEU A 35 15.37 -5.34 -17.05
CA LEU A 35 14.07 -5.75 -17.61
C LEU A 35 14.25 -6.68 -18.82
N GLU A 36 15.15 -6.35 -19.74
CA GLU A 36 15.47 -7.18 -20.91
C GLU A 36 16.05 -8.55 -20.52
N GLN A 37 16.99 -8.58 -19.57
CA GLN A 37 17.60 -9.82 -19.09
C GLN A 37 16.57 -10.75 -18.45
N ILE A 38 15.69 -10.20 -17.60
CA ILE A 38 14.63 -10.97 -16.95
C ILE A 38 13.62 -11.49 -17.98
N LEU A 39 13.21 -10.64 -18.94
CA LEU A 39 12.30 -11.05 -20.01
C LEU A 39 12.87 -12.21 -20.83
N SER A 40 14.12 -12.10 -21.27
CA SER A 40 14.83 -13.14 -22.03
C SER A 40 14.93 -14.45 -21.24
N SER A 41 15.26 -14.37 -19.95
CA SER A 41 15.30 -15.53 -19.05
C SER A 41 13.95 -16.24 -18.97
N ILE A 42 12.85 -15.50 -18.77
CA ILE A 42 11.50 -16.08 -18.70
C ILE A 42 11.07 -16.68 -20.05
N GLU A 43 11.36 -16.01 -21.17
CA GLU A 43 11.04 -16.51 -22.51
C GLU A 43 11.75 -17.83 -22.84
N SER A 44 12.99 -18.01 -22.34
CA SER A 44 13.73 -19.26 -22.50
C SER A 44 13.14 -20.44 -21.70
N ILE A 45 12.51 -20.16 -20.54
CA ILE A 45 11.93 -21.17 -19.65
C ILE A 45 10.52 -21.56 -20.10
N ASP A 46 9.70 -20.59 -20.50
CA ASP A 46 8.27 -20.77 -20.81
C ASP A 46 8.01 -21.57 -22.10
N ALA A 47 9.04 -21.77 -22.94
CA ALA A 47 8.98 -22.69 -24.08
C ALA A 47 8.74 -24.16 -23.67
N THR A 48 8.79 -24.48 -22.36
CA THR A 48 8.75 -25.86 -21.86
C THR A 48 7.63 -26.18 -20.84
N ALA A 49 6.90 -25.20 -20.28
CA ALA A 49 6.01 -25.46 -19.14
C ALA A 49 4.66 -24.70 -19.07
N GLY A 50 4.36 -23.73 -19.94
CA GLY A 50 3.03 -23.12 -20.08
C GLY A 50 2.37 -22.66 -18.77
N HIS A 51 2.92 -21.62 -18.14
CA HIS A 51 2.40 -21.13 -16.86
C HIS A 51 1.30 -20.04 -17.07
N PRO A 52 0.11 -20.13 -16.42
CA PRO A 52 -1.07 -19.31 -16.73
C PRO A 52 -0.90 -17.78 -16.59
N TYR A 53 0.13 -17.32 -15.89
CA TYR A 53 0.40 -15.90 -15.66
C TYR A 53 1.78 -15.43 -16.14
N ALA A 54 2.54 -16.29 -16.82
CA ALA A 54 3.80 -15.90 -17.46
C ALA A 54 3.56 -14.86 -18.56
N SER A 55 2.43 -14.96 -19.27
CA SER A 55 1.96 -13.97 -20.22
C SER A 55 1.81 -12.58 -19.59
N THR A 56 1.16 -12.50 -18.42
CA THR A 56 0.93 -11.25 -17.69
C THR A 56 2.25 -10.62 -17.22
N LEU A 57 3.17 -11.42 -16.65
CA LEU A 57 4.49 -10.93 -16.28
C LEU A 57 5.29 -10.41 -17.48
N LYS A 58 5.35 -11.18 -18.58
CA LYS A 58 6.02 -10.77 -19.82
C LYS A 58 5.43 -9.49 -20.40
N LEU A 59 4.11 -9.37 -20.37
CA LEU A 59 3.42 -8.16 -20.80
C LEU A 59 3.83 -6.96 -19.95
N GLY A 60 3.81 -7.11 -18.63
CA GLY A 60 4.24 -6.06 -17.71
C GLY A 60 5.68 -5.61 -17.90
N LEU A 61 6.61 -6.55 -18.11
CA LEU A 61 8.01 -6.25 -18.45
C LEU A 61 8.09 -5.43 -19.74
N ARG A 62 7.35 -5.82 -20.79
CA ARG A 62 7.30 -5.08 -22.06
C ARG A 62 6.70 -3.69 -21.89
N VAL A 63 5.65 -3.54 -21.09
CA VAL A 63 5.03 -2.24 -20.78
C VAL A 63 6.01 -1.33 -20.05
N LEU A 64 6.74 -1.85 -19.04
CA LEU A 64 7.76 -1.09 -18.30
C LEU A 64 8.94 -0.62 -19.18
N MET A 65 9.34 -1.41 -20.18
CA MET A 65 10.38 -1.06 -21.14
C MET A 65 9.90 -0.06 -22.21
N SER A 66 8.61 -0.08 -22.56
CA SER A 66 8.04 0.74 -23.63
C SER A 66 7.71 2.18 -23.19
N HIS A 67 8.51 2.73 -22.25
CA HIS A 67 8.51 4.10 -21.71
C HIS A 67 8.25 5.20 -22.78
N ARG A 68 8.44 4.90 -24.07
CA ARG A 68 8.44 5.87 -25.17
C ARG A 68 7.38 5.64 -26.27
N SER A 69 6.44 4.70 -26.12
CA SER A 69 5.55 4.33 -27.25
C SER A 69 4.05 4.13 -26.99
N SER A 70 3.50 4.62 -25.86
CA SER A 70 2.03 4.72 -25.72
C SER A 70 1.57 6.19 -25.67
N PRO A 71 1.05 6.77 -26.77
CA PRO A 71 0.88 8.23 -26.88
C PRO A 71 -0.49 8.79 -26.45
N THR A 72 -1.38 8.07 -25.75
CA THR A 72 -2.78 8.56 -25.61
C THR A 72 -3.34 8.72 -24.20
N ASP A 73 -2.68 8.24 -23.14
CA ASP A 73 -3.21 8.37 -21.77
C ASP A 73 -2.13 8.76 -20.75
N GLN A 74 -2.24 9.98 -20.22
CA GLN A 74 -1.33 10.52 -19.20
C GLN A 74 -1.31 9.66 -17.94
N ALA A 75 -2.43 9.01 -17.58
CA ALA A 75 -2.49 8.16 -16.41
C ALA A 75 -1.59 6.93 -16.53
N TRP A 76 -1.48 6.36 -17.74
CA TRP A 76 -0.58 5.25 -18.02
C TRP A 76 0.89 5.64 -18.00
N ALA A 77 1.22 6.83 -18.52
CA ALA A 77 2.58 7.37 -18.41
C ALA A 77 2.96 7.56 -16.93
N ASP A 78 2.08 8.19 -16.15
CA ASP A 78 2.28 8.42 -14.72
C ASP A 78 2.38 7.11 -13.92
N ALA A 79 1.59 6.09 -14.29
CA ALA A 79 1.65 4.75 -13.68
C ALA A 79 2.99 4.03 -13.97
N ILE A 80 3.49 4.11 -15.21
CA ILE A 80 4.79 3.53 -15.59
C ILE A 80 5.92 4.25 -14.86
N ASP A 81 5.88 5.59 -14.81
CA ASP A 81 6.89 6.39 -14.12
C ASP A 81 6.93 6.07 -12.62
N TYR A 82 5.76 5.98 -11.98
CA TYR A 82 5.66 5.56 -10.58
C TYR A 82 6.23 4.15 -10.39
N ALA A 83 5.78 3.18 -11.19
CA ALA A 83 6.23 1.80 -11.11
C ALA A 83 7.75 1.65 -11.25
N ARG A 84 8.36 2.35 -12.21
CA ARG A 84 9.82 2.38 -12.37
C ARG A 84 10.51 3.01 -11.17
N ALA A 85 9.93 4.06 -10.60
CA ALA A 85 10.47 4.68 -9.39
C ALA A 85 10.39 3.77 -8.16
N VAL A 86 9.32 2.97 -8.01
CA VAL A 86 9.22 1.91 -6.99
C VAL A 86 10.31 0.87 -7.20
N ILE A 87 10.61 0.47 -8.43
CA ILE A 87 11.68 -0.50 -8.71
C ILE A 87 13.06 0.06 -8.30
N ILE A 88 13.36 1.30 -8.68
CA ILE A 88 14.68 1.90 -8.52
C ILE A 88 14.94 2.33 -7.07
N SER A 89 14.00 3.07 -6.49
CA SER A 89 14.12 3.64 -5.15
C SER A 89 12.77 3.59 -4.46
N PRO A 90 12.35 2.38 -4.06
CA PRO A 90 11.12 2.20 -3.28
C PRO A 90 11.17 3.05 -2.01
N ARG A 91 10.16 3.90 -1.83
CA ARG A 91 10.08 4.81 -0.69
C ARG A 91 8.64 5.20 -0.47
N ASP A 92 8.12 4.85 0.70
CA ASP A 92 6.86 5.39 1.18
C ASP A 92 7.11 6.67 1.98
N ASP A 93 7.12 7.82 1.31
CA ASP A 93 7.33 9.12 1.94
C ASP A 93 6.43 10.22 1.37
N THR A 94 6.40 11.36 2.05
CA THR A 94 5.58 12.51 1.62
C THR A 94 6.01 13.08 0.25
N SER A 95 7.27 12.91 -0.15
CA SER A 95 7.75 13.34 -1.47
C SER A 95 7.19 12.45 -2.57
N ARG A 96 7.11 11.13 -2.34
CA ARG A 96 6.47 10.14 -3.21
C ARG A 96 4.99 10.46 -3.41
N ALA A 97 4.29 10.79 -2.32
CA ALA A 97 2.88 11.17 -2.35
C ALA A 97 2.62 12.54 -3.01
N ALA A 98 3.63 13.42 -3.02
CA ALA A 98 3.50 14.76 -3.60
C ALA A 98 3.93 14.86 -5.06
N ALA A 99 4.55 13.82 -5.62
CA ALA A 99 5.11 13.80 -6.96
C ALA A 99 4.06 13.93 -8.08
N THR A 100 4.54 14.18 -9.29
CA THR A 100 3.73 14.59 -10.44
C THR A 100 2.65 13.57 -10.83
N TRP A 101 2.90 12.28 -10.66
CA TRP A 101 1.93 11.21 -10.97
C TRP A 101 0.62 11.33 -10.18
N LYS A 102 0.62 11.95 -8.99
CA LYS A 102 -0.61 12.06 -8.16
C LYS A 102 -1.78 12.76 -8.86
N ARG A 103 -1.52 13.56 -9.90
CA ARG A 103 -2.57 14.19 -10.72
C ARG A 103 -3.47 13.15 -11.40
N SER A 104 -2.91 11.96 -11.66
CA SER A 104 -3.55 10.83 -12.30
C SER A 104 -4.16 9.84 -11.30
N CYS A 105 -4.18 10.17 -10.00
CA CYS A 105 -4.98 9.42 -9.03
C CYS A 105 -6.46 9.45 -9.41
N SER A 106 -7.17 8.43 -8.98
CA SER A 106 -8.57 8.20 -9.28
C SER A 106 -9.52 9.20 -8.61
N ASP A 107 -10.75 9.31 -9.12
CA ASP A 107 -11.80 10.11 -8.44
C ASP A 107 -12.10 9.56 -7.04
N LEU A 108 -11.99 8.24 -6.85
CA LEU A 108 -12.15 7.61 -5.55
C LEU A 108 -11.09 8.12 -4.56
N SER A 109 -9.81 8.15 -4.97
CA SER A 109 -8.74 8.72 -4.16
C SER A 109 -8.96 10.21 -3.86
N ARG A 110 -9.42 10.99 -4.85
CA ARG A 110 -9.71 12.43 -4.65
C ARG A 110 -10.82 12.63 -3.61
N VAL A 111 -11.86 11.82 -3.67
CA VAL A 111 -12.98 11.86 -2.72
C VAL A 111 -12.51 11.48 -1.33
N LEU A 112 -11.74 10.39 -1.19
CA LEU A 112 -11.17 9.99 0.10
C LEU A 112 -10.25 11.07 0.68
N LEU A 113 -9.35 11.65 -0.14
CA LEU A 113 -8.47 12.75 0.27
C LEU A 113 -9.24 13.97 0.76
N SER A 114 -10.38 14.29 0.15
CA SER A 114 -11.21 15.43 0.56
C SER A 114 -11.89 15.25 1.92
N ARG A 115 -11.95 14.02 2.45
CA ARG A 115 -12.66 13.70 3.70
C ARG A 115 -11.80 13.85 4.95
N TYR A 116 -10.49 14.00 4.81
CA TYR A 116 -9.58 14.15 5.95
C TYR A 116 -8.50 15.19 5.67
N ASP A 117 -7.82 15.59 6.73
CA ASP A 117 -6.70 16.52 6.68
C ASP A 117 -5.63 16.13 7.72
N TYR A 118 -4.66 17.02 7.90
CA TYR A 118 -3.61 16.86 8.89
C TYR A 118 -4.14 16.64 10.33
N ASN A 119 -5.26 17.25 10.70
CA ASN A 119 -5.81 17.09 12.06
C ASN A 119 -6.28 15.66 12.34
N THR A 120 -6.75 14.93 11.32
CA THR A 120 -7.07 13.49 11.45
C THR A 120 -5.81 12.68 11.75
N ILE A 121 -4.70 12.97 11.07
CA ILE A 121 -3.41 12.31 11.29
C ILE A 121 -2.85 12.68 12.67
N GLN A 122 -2.99 13.95 13.07
CA GLN A 122 -2.55 14.42 14.38
C GLN A 122 -3.32 13.74 15.52
N ALA A 123 -4.64 13.57 15.39
CA ALA A 123 -5.42 12.79 16.36
C ALA A 123 -4.90 11.35 16.48
N ALA A 124 -4.48 10.72 15.39
CA ALA A 124 -3.87 9.39 15.43
C ALA A 124 -2.55 9.37 16.21
N ARG A 125 -1.69 10.38 16.03
CA ARG A 125 -0.43 10.53 16.77
C ARG A 125 -0.68 10.74 18.25
N ASP A 126 -1.55 11.69 18.58
CA ASP A 126 -1.88 12.04 19.97
C ASP A 126 -2.54 10.84 20.66
N GLY A 127 -3.43 10.15 19.96
CA GLY A 127 -4.10 8.95 20.44
C GLY A 127 -3.14 7.80 20.74
N THR A 128 -2.20 7.50 19.84
CA THR A 128 -1.18 6.47 20.10
C THR A 128 -0.34 6.81 21.35
N VAL A 129 0.10 8.06 21.48
CA VAL A 129 0.85 8.51 22.67
C VAL A 129 0.01 8.37 23.94
N SER A 130 -1.24 8.80 23.88
CA SER A 130 -2.14 8.81 25.04
C SER A 130 -2.52 7.40 25.47
N ILE A 131 -2.81 6.47 24.55
CA ILE A 131 -3.05 5.06 24.89
C ILE A 131 -1.86 4.45 25.66
N ILE A 132 -0.63 4.71 25.19
CA ILE A 132 0.59 4.22 25.84
C ILE A 132 0.73 4.81 27.24
N ALA A 133 0.46 6.11 27.40
CA ALA A 133 0.51 6.79 28.68
C ALA A 133 -0.55 6.28 29.66
N ASP A 134 -1.82 6.32 29.24
CA ASP A 134 -2.99 6.12 30.08
C ASP A 134 -3.14 4.67 30.55
N TYR A 135 -2.90 3.70 29.65
CA TYR A 135 -3.14 2.28 29.95
C TYR A 135 -1.87 1.48 30.23
N TYR A 136 -0.71 1.97 29.79
CA TYR A 136 0.55 1.23 29.87
C TYR A 136 1.65 1.99 30.63
N GLY A 137 1.30 3.10 31.29
CA GLY A 137 2.23 3.86 32.13
C GLY A 137 3.40 4.44 31.35
N GLY A 138 3.19 4.79 30.09
CA GLY A 138 4.23 5.32 29.20
C GLY A 138 5.16 4.27 28.59
N ASP A 139 5.00 2.98 28.91
CA ASP A 139 5.87 1.91 28.42
C ASP A 139 5.17 1.01 27.40
N ARG A 140 5.32 1.35 26.11
CA ARG A 140 4.73 0.61 24.98
C ARG A 140 5.09 -0.88 24.94
N ARG A 141 6.20 -1.29 25.58
CA ARG A 141 6.63 -2.70 25.68
C ARG A 141 5.71 -3.56 26.55
N ARG A 142 4.84 -2.94 27.36
CA ARG A 142 3.84 -3.62 28.19
C ARG A 142 2.59 -4.00 27.43
N ILE A 143 2.42 -3.49 26.20
CA ILE A 143 1.28 -3.79 25.35
C ILE A 143 1.43 -5.22 24.84
N ALA A 144 0.46 -6.06 25.14
CA ALA A 144 0.39 -7.41 24.61
C ALA A 144 0.03 -7.39 23.13
N HIS A 145 0.96 -7.82 22.28
CA HIS A 145 0.81 -7.81 20.83
C HIS A 145 1.62 -8.94 20.19
N VAL A 146 1.41 -9.14 18.87
CA VAL A 146 2.26 -9.99 18.04
C VAL A 146 3.44 -9.17 17.55
N ASP A 147 4.67 -9.63 17.81
CA ASP A 147 5.85 -9.06 17.17
C ASP A 147 5.85 -9.47 15.68
N LYS A 148 5.23 -8.62 14.85
CA LYS A 148 5.02 -8.86 13.42
C LYS A 148 6.31 -9.19 12.69
N ARG A 149 7.40 -8.46 13.01
CA ARG A 149 8.70 -8.67 12.37
C ARG A 149 9.30 -10.01 12.77
N ALA A 150 9.36 -10.29 14.07
CA ALA A 150 9.92 -11.56 14.55
C ALA A 150 9.08 -12.76 14.08
N SER A 151 7.75 -12.63 14.10
CA SER A 151 6.83 -13.62 13.55
C SER A 151 7.11 -13.90 12.09
N PHE A 152 7.23 -12.84 11.29
CA PHE A 152 7.47 -13.00 9.86
C PHE A 152 8.81 -13.68 9.59
N MET A 153 9.89 -13.21 10.23
CA MET A 153 11.24 -13.76 10.05
C MET A 153 11.35 -15.25 10.41
N ARG A 154 10.53 -15.76 11.34
CA ARG A 154 10.51 -17.19 11.70
C ARG A 154 9.68 -18.05 10.75
N ASN A 155 8.67 -17.48 10.10
CA ASN A 155 7.61 -18.26 9.46
C ASN A 155 7.54 -18.08 7.94
N TRP A 156 8.16 -17.05 7.36
CA TRP A 156 8.02 -16.78 5.93
C TRP A 156 8.46 -17.96 5.05
N GLU A 157 9.49 -18.71 5.46
CA GLU A 157 9.96 -19.92 4.75
C GLU A 157 8.97 -21.10 4.83
N ASN A 158 8.12 -21.13 5.86
CA ASN A 158 7.11 -22.18 6.04
C ASN A 158 5.92 -21.99 5.10
N GLN A 159 5.72 -20.78 4.61
CA GLN A 159 4.69 -20.51 3.60
C GLN A 159 5.21 -20.89 2.24
N LYS A 160 4.55 -21.88 1.64
CA LYS A 160 4.74 -22.20 0.24
C LYS A 160 3.85 -21.28 -0.57
N ALA A 161 4.36 -20.10 -0.91
CA ALA A 161 3.77 -19.35 -2.02
C ALA A 161 3.86 -20.26 -3.25
N GLU A 162 2.72 -20.76 -3.74
CA GLU A 162 2.73 -21.61 -4.93
C GLU A 162 3.40 -20.84 -6.08
N ASN A 163 4.40 -21.52 -6.65
CA ASN A 163 5.63 -20.96 -7.18
C ASN A 163 5.50 -20.39 -8.61
N ALA A 164 4.53 -19.51 -8.78
CA ALA A 164 4.05 -19.05 -10.08
C ALA A 164 4.57 -17.65 -10.47
N TYR A 165 5.07 -16.88 -9.49
CA TYR A 165 5.15 -15.42 -9.59
C TYR A 165 6.46 -14.81 -9.12
N TYR A 166 7.25 -15.56 -8.35
CA TYR A 166 8.44 -15.06 -7.66
C TYR A 166 9.54 -16.11 -7.66
N LEU A 167 10.78 -15.70 -7.40
CA LEU A 167 11.82 -16.66 -7.02
C LEU A 167 11.39 -17.30 -5.69
N SER A 168 11.14 -18.60 -5.65
CA SER A 168 10.73 -19.33 -4.43
C SER A 168 11.80 -19.32 -3.36
N SER A 169 11.93 -18.22 -2.63
CA SER A 169 12.79 -18.06 -1.45
C SER A 169 12.87 -16.59 -0.99
N SER A 170 11.85 -15.78 -1.29
CA SER A 170 11.91 -14.34 -1.00
C SER A 170 10.91 -13.90 0.05
N ILE A 171 11.41 -13.11 1.00
CA ILE A 171 10.60 -12.43 2.01
C ILE A 171 9.57 -11.52 1.33
N LEU A 172 9.97 -10.81 0.27
CA LEU A 172 9.08 -9.89 -0.44
C LEU A 172 7.97 -10.64 -1.18
N ALA A 173 8.32 -11.76 -1.82
CA ALA A 173 7.38 -12.66 -2.49
C ALA A 173 6.32 -13.20 -1.52
N THR A 174 6.77 -13.67 -0.36
CA THR A 174 5.88 -14.21 0.68
C THR A 174 4.96 -13.12 1.21
N ALA A 175 5.51 -11.95 1.56
CA ALA A 175 4.75 -10.79 2.03
C ALA A 175 3.68 -10.37 1.02
N ALA A 176 4.02 -10.34 -0.26
CA ALA A 176 3.08 -9.94 -1.28
C ALA A 176 2.01 -10.97 -1.59
N TYR A 177 2.33 -12.26 -1.48
CA TYR A 177 1.32 -13.28 -1.59
C TYR A 177 0.33 -13.23 -0.42
N GLU A 178 0.82 -13.29 0.82
CA GLU A 178 -0.02 -13.45 2.02
C GLU A 178 -0.66 -12.14 2.49
N GLY A 179 0.08 -11.04 2.45
CA GLY A 179 -0.34 -9.72 2.92
C GLY A 179 -0.97 -8.84 1.85
N GLY A 180 -0.79 -9.20 0.57
CA GLY A 180 -1.34 -8.49 -0.57
C GLY A 180 -2.31 -9.36 -1.35
N THR A 181 -1.80 -10.06 -2.35
CA THR A 181 -2.53 -10.73 -3.43
C THR A 181 -3.68 -11.60 -2.93
N LEU A 182 -3.48 -12.46 -1.94
CA LEU A 182 -4.54 -13.35 -1.45
C LEU A 182 -5.70 -12.56 -0.82
N GLY A 183 -5.41 -11.68 0.13
CA GLY A 183 -6.44 -10.86 0.80
C GLY A 183 -7.13 -9.91 -0.20
N CYS A 184 -6.35 -9.25 -1.04
CA CYS A 184 -6.84 -8.31 -2.04
C CYS A 184 -7.73 -9.00 -3.10
N ALA A 185 -7.33 -10.19 -3.57
CA ALA A 185 -8.15 -10.99 -4.48
C ALA A 185 -9.47 -11.43 -3.83
N LEU A 186 -9.44 -11.87 -2.57
CA LEU A 186 -10.66 -12.23 -1.85
C LEU A 186 -11.64 -11.06 -1.73
N THR A 187 -11.15 -9.85 -1.45
CA THR A 187 -11.98 -8.63 -1.47
C THR A 187 -12.61 -8.39 -2.85
N LEU A 188 -11.84 -8.57 -3.92
CA LEU A 188 -12.28 -8.32 -5.30
C LEU A 188 -13.28 -9.36 -5.84
N LEU A 189 -13.44 -10.52 -5.19
CA LEU A 189 -14.48 -11.51 -5.53
C LEU A 189 -15.91 -10.97 -5.35
N ALA A 190 -16.07 -9.87 -4.61
CA ALA A 190 -17.34 -9.17 -4.54
C ALA A 190 -17.81 -8.65 -5.92
N TRP A 191 -16.88 -8.37 -6.83
CA TRP A 191 -17.11 -7.54 -8.01
C TRP A 191 -16.80 -8.24 -9.34
N GLY A 192 -15.81 -9.13 -9.36
CA GLY A 192 -15.36 -9.82 -10.57
C GLY A 192 -15.44 -11.34 -10.52
N THR A 193 -15.03 -11.98 -11.60
CA THR A 193 -14.81 -13.43 -11.61
C THR A 193 -13.59 -13.81 -10.74
N PRO A 194 -13.47 -15.06 -10.29
CA PRO A 194 -12.28 -15.51 -9.56
C PRO A 194 -10.96 -15.26 -10.30
N GLU A 195 -10.96 -15.42 -11.62
CA GLU A 195 -9.77 -15.18 -12.45
C GLU A 195 -9.39 -13.69 -12.47
N GLN A 196 -10.37 -12.79 -12.65
CA GLN A 196 -10.11 -11.35 -12.61
C GLN A 196 -9.65 -10.90 -11.23
N ALA A 197 -10.31 -11.39 -10.18
CA ALA A 197 -9.99 -11.05 -8.80
C ALA A 197 -8.59 -11.52 -8.40
N ALA A 198 -8.22 -12.78 -8.72
CA ALA A 198 -6.89 -13.33 -8.48
C ALA A 198 -5.80 -12.50 -9.16
N LYS A 199 -6.05 -12.08 -10.42
CA LYS A 199 -5.12 -11.26 -11.18
C LYS A 199 -4.97 -9.85 -10.60
N LEU A 200 -6.09 -9.19 -10.29
CA LEU A 200 -6.10 -7.81 -9.78
C LEU A 200 -5.66 -7.68 -8.33
N GLY A 201 -5.66 -8.77 -7.55
CA GLY A 201 -5.01 -8.79 -6.24
C GLY A 201 -3.53 -8.40 -6.30
N THR A 202 -2.87 -8.62 -7.44
CA THR A 202 -1.44 -8.27 -7.64
C THR A 202 -1.16 -6.78 -7.70
N LEU A 203 -2.19 -5.91 -7.83
CA LEU A 203 -2.02 -4.45 -7.73
C LEU A 203 -1.39 -4.03 -6.40
N ALA A 204 -1.59 -4.82 -5.33
CA ALA A 204 -0.98 -4.64 -4.03
C ALA A 204 0.56 -4.65 -4.05
N HIS A 205 1.17 -5.27 -5.07
CA HIS A 205 2.62 -5.45 -5.13
C HIS A 205 3.40 -4.14 -5.07
N LEU A 206 2.90 -3.05 -5.69
CA LEU A 206 3.62 -1.78 -5.68
C LEU A 206 3.70 -1.20 -4.27
N ALA A 207 2.55 -1.12 -3.59
CA ALA A 207 2.48 -0.63 -2.22
C ALA A 207 3.35 -1.47 -1.28
N LEU A 208 3.33 -2.80 -1.44
CA LEU A 208 4.18 -3.69 -0.65
C LEU A 208 5.67 -3.51 -0.96
N CYS A 209 6.04 -3.24 -2.21
CA CYS A 209 7.42 -2.95 -2.57
C CYS A 209 7.93 -1.64 -1.94
N ASP A 210 7.08 -0.61 -1.86
CA ASP A 210 7.37 0.66 -1.18
C ASP A 210 7.42 0.48 0.36
N ASP A 211 6.39 -0.11 0.96
CA ASP A 211 6.23 -0.29 2.42
C ASP A 211 7.28 -1.25 3.01
N TYR A 212 7.59 -2.35 2.32
CA TYR A 212 8.55 -3.36 2.83
C TYR A 212 9.99 -3.09 2.40
N TYR A 213 10.32 -1.91 1.85
CA TYR A 213 11.67 -1.62 1.37
C TYR A 213 12.73 -1.85 2.45
N GLU A 214 12.49 -1.41 3.69
CA GLU A 214 13.45 -1.57 4.80
C GLU A 214 13.84 -3.04 5.05
N PHE A 215 12.97 -3.98 4.68
CA PHE A 215 13.19 -5.43 4.84
C PHE A 215 13.72 -6.12 3.58
N THR A 216 13.55 -5.49 2.41
CA THR A 216 13.68 -6.15 1.11
C THR A 216 14.53 -5.37 0.11
N GLY A 217 15.21 -4.31 0.56
CA GLY A 217 16.05 -3.45 -0.26
C GLY A 217 17.03 -4.18 -1.20
N PRO A 218 17.72 -5.26 -0.76
CA PRO A 218 18.62 -6.03 -1.62
C PRO A 218 17.94 -6.87 -2.72
N ILE A 219 16.62 -7.05 -2.66
CA ILE A 219 15.88 -8.00 -3.49
C ILE A 219 15.36 -7.31 -4.78
N TYR A 220 16.30 -6.80 -5.58
CA TYR A 220 16.00 -5.98 -6.76
C TYR A 220 15.24 -6.73 -7.86
N GLU A 221 15.60 -7.98 -8.14
CA GLU A 221 14.95 -8.78 -9.17
C GLU A 221 13.49 -9.11 -8.82
N ASP A 222 13.21 -9.50 -7.57
CA ASP A 222 11.81 -9.82 -7.18
C ASP A 222 10.94 -8.58 -7.25
N ARG A 223 11.48 -7.41 -6.90
CA ARG A 223 10.78 -6.13 -7.05
C ARG A 223 10.43 -5.85 -8.51
N ILE A 224 11.35 -6.08 -9.44
CA ILE A 224 11.06 -5.97 -10.88
C ILE A 224 9.91 -6.92 -11.24
N ARG A 225 9.99 -8.19 -10.86
CA ARG A 225 8.97 -9.20 -11.19
C ARG A 225 7.61 -8.83 -10.62
N MET A 226 7.57 -8.34 -9.39
CA MET A 226 6.37 -7.94 -8.66
C MET A 226 5.67 -6.76 -9.30
N VAL A 227 6.42 -5.68 -9.53
CA VAL A 227 5.91 -4.47 -10.17
C VAL A 227 5.48 -4.77 -11.60
N ALA A 228 6.28 -5.53 -12.36
CA ALA A 228 5.92 -5.96 -13.70
C ALA A 228 4.62 -6.77 -13.70
N HIS A 229 4.43 -7.70 -12.76
CA HIS A 229 3.20 -8.46 -12.68
C HIS A 229 1.96 -7.57 -12.48
N ALA A 230 2.04 -6.62 -11.55
CA ALA A 230 0.95 -5.69 -11.28
C ALA A 230 0.64 -4.81 -12.51
N ILE A 231 1.67 -4.33 -13.21
CA ILE A 231 1.52 -3.56 -14.45
C ILE A 231 0.89 -4.40 -15.56
N GLY A 232 1.33 -5.65 -15.71
CA GLY A 232 0.73 -6.58 -16.67
C GLY A 232 -0.75 -6.83 -16.37
N ALA A 233 -1.09 -7.08 -15.09
CA ALA A 233 -2.47 -7.28 -14.64
C ALA A 233 -3.35 -6.04 -14.92
N ALA A 234 -2.82 -4.85 -14.61
CA ALA A 234 -3.51 -3.60 -14.90
C ALA A 234 -3.72 -3.40 -16.42
N TYR A 235 -2.71 -3.73 -17.23
CA TYR A 235 -2.77 -3.53 -18.67
C TYR A 235 -3.77 -4.48 -19.35
N GLU A 236 -3.83 -5.74 -18.92
CA GLU A 236 -4.79 -6.72 -19.44
C GLU A 236 -6.24 -6.35 -19.13
N LEU A 237 -6.51 -5.75 -17.96
CA LEU A 237 -7.85 -5.28 -17.63
C LEU A 237 -8.19 -3.99 -18.38
N GLY A 238 -7.22 -3.09 -18.54
CA GLY A 238 -7.42 -1.76 -19.10
C GLY A 238 -8.27 -0.85 -18.21
N GLY A 239 -8.80 0.23 -18.80
CA GLY A 239 -9.65 1.18 -18.08
C GLY A 239 -8.97 1.84 -16.89
N TRP A 240 -9.65 1.83 -15.73
CA TRP A 240 -9.22 2.49 -14.49
C TRP A 240 -8.01 1.85 -13.79
N ALA A 241 -7.54 0.70 -14.26
CA ALA A 241 -6.44 -0.01 -13.61
C ALA A 241 -5.13 0.81 -13.60
N GLY A 242 -4.91 1.69 -14.58
CA GLY A 242 -3.78 2.64 -14.56
C GLY A 242 -3.88 3.65 -13.42
N ASN A 243 -5.07 4.19 -13.13
CA ASN A 243 -5.29 5.07 -11.98
C ASN A 243 -5.08 4.33 -10.65
N ALA A 244 -5.50 3.07 -10.57
CA ALA A 244 -5.35 2.25 -9.38
C ALA A 244 -3.87 1.99 -9.02
N ILE A 245 -2.99 1.89 -10.01
CA ILE A 245 -1.54 1.86 -9.79
C ILE A 245 -1.06 3.15 -9.13
N VAL A 246 -1.54 4.30 -9.61
CA VAL A 246 -1.13 5.62 -9.10
C VAL A 246 -1.79 5.93 -7.75
N ASP A 247 -2.95 5.36 -7.43
CA ASP A 247 -3.58 5.51 -6.11
C ASP A 247 -2.69 4.99 -4.99
N SER A 248 -1.87 3.97 -5.27
CA SER A 248 -0.85 3.44 -4.37
C SER A 248 0.29 4.41 -4.06
N THR A 249 0.35 5.60 -4.68
CA THR A 249 1.38 6.59 -4.33
C THR A 249 0.98 7.42 -3.12
N LEU A 250 -0.29 7.37 -2.70
CA LEU A 250 -0.87 8.34 -1.77
C LEU A 250 -0.73 7.96 -0.29
N LEU A 251 0.00 6.91 0.06
CA LEU A 251 0.05 6.35 1.42
C LEU A 251 0.35 7.43 2.48
N GLN A 252 1.31 8.31 2.19
CA GLN A 252 1.73 9.40 3.09
C GLN A 252 1.03 10.76 2.81
N ALA A 253 -0.08 10.78 2.06
CA ALA A 253 -0.78 12.02 1.72
C ALA A 253 -1.58 12.61 2.91
N SER A 254 -1.41 13.91 3.17
CA SER A 254 -2.05 14.61 4.30
C SER A 254 -3.52 15.01 4.11
N GLY A 255 -4.19 14.55 3.05
CA GLY A 255 -5.58 14.91 2.75
C GLY A 255 -5.77 16.38 2.34
N THR A 256 -6.97 16.72 1.86
CA THR A 256 -7.35 18.07 1.41
C THR A 256 -8.64 18.58 2.08
N GLY A 257 -9.10 17.88 3.11
CA GLY A 257 -10.31 18.22 3.86
C GLY A 257 -10.20 19.48 4.70
N THR A 258 -11.32 19.87 5.31
CA THR A 258 -11.51 21.18 5.96
C THR A 258 -11.19 21.19 7.46
N GLY A 259 -10.59 20.14 8.02
CA GLY A 259 -10.24 20.03 9.44
C GLY A 259 -11.31 19.50 10.39
N ILE A 260 -12.44 19.00 9.87
CA ILE A 260 -13.43 18.32 10.71
C ILE A 260 -12.98 16.88 10.93
N ILE A 261 -12.56 16.55 12.15
CA ILE A 261 -12.19 15.19 12.54
C ILE A 261 -13.47 14.40 12.86
N SER A 262 -13.64 13.25 12.22
CA SER A 262 -14.73 12.31 12.47
C SER A 262 -14.26 10.87 12.25
N ILE A 263 -15.04 9.88 12.70
CA ILE A 263 -14.72 8.48 12.38
C ILE A 263 -14.69 8.24 10.87
N GLU A 264 -15.55 8.91 10.10
CA GLU A 264 -15.55 8.81 8.63
C GLU A 264 -14.29 9.41 8.01
N SER A 265 -13.78 10.53 8.55
CA SER A 265 -12.49 11.09 8.09
C SER A 265 -11.34 10.13 8.39
N ILE A 266 -11.34 9.51 9.57
CA ILE A 266 -10.35 8.49 9.96
C ILE A 266 -10.40 7.28 9.01
N MET A 267 -11.58 6.72 8.76
CA MET A 267 -11.73 5.59 7.84
C MET A 267 -11.27 5.96 6.43
N SER A 268 -11.48 7.21 6.00
CA SER A 268 -11.03 7.68 4.68
C SER A 268 -9.50 7.84 4.62
N TRP A 269 -8.91 8.41 5.66
CA TRP A 269 -7.45 8.49 5.81
C TRP A 269 -6.81 7.10 5.82
N ARG A 270 -7.38 6.16 6.57
CA ARG A 270 -6.88 4.78 6.63
C ARG A 270 -7.04 4.05 5.32
N ALA A 271 -8.13 4.28 4.58
CA ALA A 271 -8.28 3.74 3.24
C ALA A 271 -7.15 4.22 2.28
N ILE A 272 -6.74 5.49 2.38
CA ILE A 272 -5.61 6.05 1.61
C ILE A 272 -4.26 5.50 2.08
N SER A 273 -3.96 5.68 3.37
CA SER A 273 -2.67 5.30 3.97
C SER A 273 -2.43 3.79 4.02
N GLY A 274 -3.49 2.99 3.90
CA GLY A 274 -3.42 1.54 3.76
C GLY A 274 -3.42 1.02 2.32
N CYS A 275 -3.42 1.89 1.31
CA CYS A 275 -3.45 1.50 -0.10
C CYS A 275 -4.62 0.58 -0.50
N SER A 276 -5.81 0.83 0.03
CA SER A 276 -6.98 -0.03 -0.20
C SER A 276 -7.89 0.43 -1.36
N GLN A 277 -7.63 1.61 -1.92
CA GLN A 277 -8.40 2.26 -2.98
C GLN A 277 -8.62 1.36 -4.21
N PRO A 278 -7.63 0.57 -4.67
CA PRO A 278 -7.84 -0.33 -5.79
C PRO A 278 -8.93 -1.38 -5.55
N TYR A 279 -9.26 -1.75 -4.32
CA TYR A 279 -10.11 -2.91 -4.05
C TYR A 279 -11.59 -2.58 -4.08
N THR A 280 -12.07 -2.21 -5.26
CA THR A 280 -13.38 -1.61 -5.46
C THR A 280 -14.06 -2.07 -6.76
N ASN A 281 -15.37 -1.84 -6.86
CA ASN A 281 -16.17 -2.14 -8.05
C ASN A 281 -15.79 -1.27 -9.27
N THR A 282 -15.26 -0.06 -9.06
CA THR A 282 -14.88 0.86 -10.15
C THR A 282 -13.81 0.28 -11.04
N LEU A 283 -12.92 -0.58 -10.51
CA LEU A 283 -11.95 -1.31 -11.32
C LEU A 283 -12.61 -2.13 -12.43
N PHE A 284 -13.83 -2.61 -12.19
CA PHE A 284 -14.60 -3.43 -13.11
C PHE A 284 -15.55 -2.59 -13.98
N GLY A 285 -15.49 -1.25 -13.89
CA GLY A 285 -16.45 -0.37 -14.54
C GLY A 285 -17.86 -0.50 -13.98
N LEU A 286 -17.99 -0.90 -12.71
CA LEU A 286 -19.26 -1.17 -12.04
C LEU A 286 -19.57 -0.17 -10.93
N GLY A 287 -20.87 -0.01 -10.68
CA GLY A 287 -21.47 0.69 -9.54
C GLY A 287 -21.24 2.20 -9.49
N ASP A 288 -21.69 2.82 -8.40
CA ASP A 288 -21.47 4.23 -8.12
C ASP A 288 -20.33 4.43 -7.12
N LEU A 289 -19.87 5.68 -7.03
CA LEU A 289 -18.75 6.08 -6.17
C LEU A 289 -18.98 5.74 -4.68
N GLU A 290 -20.22 5.77 -4.18
CA GLU A 290 -20.47 5.49 -2.76
C GLU A 290 -20.36 4.00 -2.44
N GLU A 291 -20.83 3.14 -3.34
CA GLU A 291 -20.57 1.70 -3.28
C GLU A 291 -19.06 1.43 -3.37
N SER A 292 -18.36 2.14 -4.25
CA SER A 292 -16.93 1.98 -4.47
C SER A 292 -16.08 2.24 -3.21
N LEU A 293 -16.58 3.06 -2.29
CA LEU A 293 -15.87 3.41 -1.06
C LEU A 293 -15.98 2.36 0.05
N VAL A 294 -16.90 1.39 -0.07
CA VAL A 294 -17.16 0.44 1.03
C VAL A 294 -15.99 -0.50 1.24
N SER A 295 -15.56 -1.24 0.22
CA SER A 295 -14.47 -2.21 0.36
C SER A 295 -13.17 -1.58 0.83
N PRO A 296 -12.67 -0.45 0.26
CA PRO A 296 -11.46 0.21 0.74
C PRO A 296 -11.54 0.59 2.23
N THR A 297 -12.61 1.27 2.63
CA THR A 297 -12.76 1.75 4.01
C THR A 297 -12.95 0.63 5.03
N VAL A 298 -13.75 -0.39 4.70
CA VAL A 298 -13.96 -1.55 5.57
C VAL A 298 -12.69 -2.41 5.67
N MET A 299 -11.94 -2.57 4.57
CA MET A 299 -10.70 -3.34 4.55
C MET A 299 -9.70 -2.79 5.57
N MET A 300 -9.44 -1.48 5.51
CA MET A 300 -8.48 -0.86 6.42
C MET A 300 -9.00 -0.72 7.85
N ALA A 301 -10.30 -0.48 8.03
CA ALA A 301 -10.86 -0.44 9.37
C ALA A 301 -10.77 -1.81 10.07
N MET A 302 -11.02 -2.91 9.35
CA MET A 302 -10.83 -4.26 9.91
C MET A 302 -9.36 -4.57 10.20
N HIS A 303 -8.45 -4.20 9.30
CA HIS A 303 -7.01 -4.32 9.54
C HIS A 303 -6.60 -3.61 10.83
N ASP A 304 -6.98 -2.34 10.97
CA ASP A 304 -6.70 -1.54 12.15
C ASP A 304 -7.26 -2.18 13.43
N LEU A 305 -8.49 -2.70 13.40
CA LEU A 305 -9.14 -3.37 14.54
C LEU A 305 -8.41 -4.65 14.96
N TYR A 306 -7.84 -5.41 14.02
CA TYR A 306 -7.03 -6.58 14.37
C TYR A 306 -5.64 -6.19 14.88
N ASP A 307 -5.07 -5.09 14.37
CA ASP A 307 -3.65 -4.78 14.55
C ASP A 307 -3.34 -3.64 15.53
N TRP A 308 -4.36 -2.96 16.08
CA TRP A 308 -4.18 -1.74 16.89
C TRP A 308 -3.19 -1.89 18.03
N ARG A 309 -3.13 -3.07 18.68
CA ARG A 309 -2.18 -3.33 19.75
C ARG A 309 -0.74 -3.39 19.23
N SER A 310 -0.51 -4.06 18.11
CA SER A 310 0.81 -4.15 17.50
C SER A 310 1.27 -2.78 17.01
N ASP A 311 0.38 -2.00 16.40
CA ASP A 311 0.71 -0.65 15.92
C ASP A 311 1.01 0.29 17.09
N THR A 312 0.18 0.28 18.13
CA THR A 312 0.43 1.08 19.34
C THR A 312 1.73 0.66 20.02
N ALA A 313 2.01 -0.66 20.12
CA ALA A 313 3.26 -1.16 20.67
C ALA A 313 4.48 -0.73 19.83
N ALA A 314 4.33 -0.64 18.51
CA ALA A 314 5.32 -0.11 17.60
C ALA A 314 5.48 1.43 17.66
N ALA A 315 4.59 2.12 18.38
CA ALA A 315 4.40 3.57 18.31
C ALA A 315 4.07 4.05 16.88
N ASN A 316 3.45 3.18 16.09
CA ASN A 316 2.88 3.54 14.80
C ASN A 316 1.55 4.27 15.04
N HIS A 317 1.39 5.42 14.39
CA HIS A 317 0.19 6.23 14.48
C HIS A 317 -0.83 5.87 13.41
N GLU A 318 -0.45 5.16 12.36
CA GLU A 318 -1.31 4.77 11.23
C GLU A 318 -2.31 3.68 11.61
N ASN A 319 -3.22 3.99 12.54
CA ASN A 319 -4.27 3.10 13.01
C ASN A 319 -5.53 3.89 13.40
N GLY A 320 -6.68 3.46 12.89
CA GLY A 320 -7.95 4.13 13.15
C GLY A 320 -8.40 4.10 14.61
N VAL A 321 -8.11 3.03 15.37
CA VAL A 321 -8.47 2.96 16.80
C VAL A 321 -7.71 4.03 17.59
N SER A 322 -6.42 4.20 17.32
CA SER A 322 -5.62 5.27 17.91
C SER A 322 -6.18 6.65 17.55
N ALA A 323 -6.55 6.88 16.30
CA ALA A 323 -7.14 8.15 15.87
C ALA A 323 -8.47 8.46 16.58
N VAL A 324 -9.33 7.47 16.72
CA VAL A 324 -10.60 7.63 17.45
C VAL A 324 -10.36 7.92 18.93
N TYR A 325 -9.33 7.32 19.53
CA TYR A 325 -8.94 7.66 20.91
C TYR A 325 -8.44 9.12 21.01
N GLY A 326 -7.61 9.56 20.06
CA GLY A 326 -7.12 10.94 20.01
C GLY A 326 -8.21 11.99 19.76
N MET A 327 -9.38 11.60 19.24
CA MET A 327 -10.57 12.46 19.22
C MET A 327 -11.21 12.66 20.60
N GLY A 328 -10.75 11.95 21.64
CA GLY A 328 -11.33 11.98 22.98
C GLY A 328 -12.50 11.03 23.20
N MET A 329 -12.65 9.98 22.38
CA MET A 329 -13.69 8.97 22.59
C MET A 329 -13.28 7.96 23.67
N ASN A 330 -14.19 7.73 24.64
CA ASN A 330 -13.95 6.83 25.77
C ASN A 330 -13.78 5.35 25.36
N ASP A 331 -14.50 4.92 24.32
CA ASP A 331 -14.43 3.55 23.82
C ASP A 331 -14.11 3.55 22.31
N PRO A 332 -12.83 3.78 21.96
CA PRO A 332 -12.44 3.98 20.57
C PRO A 332 -12.62 2.72 19.72
N PHE A 333 -12.39 1.54 20.31
CA PHE A 333 -12.52 0.26 19.60
C PHE A 333 -13.97 0.00 19.21
N HIS A 334 -14.91 0.11 20.15
CA HIS A 334 -16.32 -0.13 19.86
C HIS A 334 -16.89 0.94 18.93
N ALA A 335 -16.53 2.22 19.10
CA ALA A 335 -16.98 3.29 18.22
C ALA A 335 -16.51 3.07 16.77
N TYR A 336 -15.24 2.67 16.60
CA TYR A 336 -14.68 2.38 15.27
C TYR A 336 -15.29 1.13 14.63
N LEU A 337 -15.48 0.06 15.41
CA LEU A 337 -16.18 -1.15 14.97
C LEU A 337 -17.62 -0.85 14.57
N GLU A 338 -18.37 -0.09 15.38
CA GLU A 338 -19.75 0.26 15.08
C GLU A 338 -19.87 1.08 13.78
N ALA A 339 -19.00 2.06 13.58
CA ALA A 339 -18.95 2.83 12.34
C ALA A 339 -18.62 1.94 11.13
N THR A 340 -17.68 1.01 11.29
CA THR A 340 -17.31 0.02 10.27
C THR A 340 -18.51 -0.86 9.92
N LEU A 341 -19.22 -1.40 10.92
CA LEU A 341 -20.41 -2.22 10.73
C LEU A 341 -21.58 -1.44 10.09
N LYS A 342 -21.74 -0.16 10.42
CA LYS A 342 -22.73 0.72 9.76
C LYS A 342 -22.41 0.95 8.28
N LYS A 343 -21.14 1.20 7.92
CA LYS A 343 -20.71 1.32 6.51
C LYS A 343 -20.89 -0.02 5.78
N ALA A 344 -20.50 -1.10 6.43
CA ALA A 344 -20.64 -2.47 5.95
C ALA A 344 -22.09 -2.87 5.63
N GLY A 345 -23.04 -2.47 6.48
CA GLY A 345 -24.47 -2.77 6.31
C GLY A 345 -25.07 -2.19 5.02
N LYS A 346 -24.43 -1.21 4.38
CA LYS A 346 -24.89 -0.63 3.11
C LYS A 346 -24.68 -1.58 1.92
N HIS A 347 -23.59 -2.36 1.93
CA HIS A 347 -23.25 -3.31 0.86
C HIS A 347 -22.75 -4.65 1.45
N PRO A 348 -23.67 -5.55 1.86
CA PRO A 348 -23.32 -6.77 2.59
C PRO A 348 -22.41 -7.75 1.83
N LYS A 349 -22.62 -7.91 0.51
CA LYS A 349 -21.79 -8.82 -0.31
C LYS A 349 -20.32 -8.38 -0.30
N ALA A 350 -20.07 -7.13 -0.66
CA ALA A 350 -18.73 -6.54 -0.67
C ALA A 350 -18.05 -6.67 0.68
N THR A 351 -18.79 -6.31 1.72
CA THR A 351 -18.34 -6.39 3.10
C THR A 351 -17.93 -7.79 3.52
N ILE A 352 -18.74 -8.82 3.26
CA ILE A 352 -18.43 -10.19 3.70
C ILE A 352 -17.10 -10.65 3.13
N TYR A 353 -16.86 -10.40 1.83
CA TYR A 353 -15.59 -10.71 1.18
C TYR A 353 -14.44 -9.93 1.80
N THR A 354 -14.61 -8.61 2.00
CA THR A 354 -13.59 -7.75 2.61
C THR A 354 -13.22 -8.16 4.04
N ILE A 355 -14.21 -8.35 4.93
CA ILE A 355 -13.99 -8.75 6.32
C ILE A 355 -13.34 -10.14 6.37
N SER A 356 -13.81 -11.07 5.53
CA SER A 356 -13.26 -12.42 5.46
C SER A 356 -11.82 -12.42 4.97
N ALA A 357 -11.47 -11.57 3.99
CA ALA A 357 -10.11 -11.39 3.51
C ALA A 357 -9.16 -10.92 4.62
N MET A 358 -9.56 -9.87 5.36
CA MET A 358 -8.74 -9.34 6.46
C MET A 358 -8.63 -10.34 7.61
N THR A 359 -9.73 -11.02 7.95
CA THR A 359 -9.70 -12.09 8.94
C THR A 359 -8.72 -13.18 8.51
N LEU A 360 -8.82 -13.68 7.28
CA LEU A 360 -7.92 -14.72 6.79
C LEU A 360 -6.46 -14.27 6.90
N MET A 361 -6.13 -13.09 6.35
CA MET A 361 -4.77 -12.55 6.40
C MET A 361 -4.22 -12.48 7.83
N HIS A 362 -4.99 -11.94 8.79
CA HIS A 362 -4.54 -11.81 10.18
C HIS A 362 -4.35 -13.16 10.90
N PHE A 363 -5.05 -14.21 10.49
CA PHE A 363 -4.93 -15.53 11.11
C PHE A 363 -3.96 -16.47 10.39
N THR A 364 -3.69 -16.27 9.09
CA THR A 364 -2.90 -17.22 8.29
C THR A 364 -1.58 -16.67 7.78
N ALA A 365 -1.44 -15.36 7.61
CA ALA A 365 -0.18 -14.79 7.14
C ALA A 365 0.92 -14.98 8.20
N SER A 366 2.13 -15.32 7.77
CA SER A 366 3.34 -15.48 8.58
C SER A 366 3.62 -14.26 9.46
N ARG A 367 3.29 -13.06 8.97
CA ARG A 367 3.42 -11.81 9.73
C ARG A 367 2.50 -11.73 10.95
N TYR A 368 1.31 -12.32 10.89
CA TYR A 368 0.24 -12.12 11.88
C TYR A 368 -0.15 -13.38 12.67
N GLY A 369 -0.15 -14.56 12.02
CA GLY A 369 -0.78 -15.79 12.51
C GLY A 369 0.01 -16.60 13.54
N ALA A 370 1.27 -16.28 13.82
CA ALA A 370 2.04 -16.95 14.87
C ALA A 370 2.11 -16.09 16.14
N TYR A 371 1.03 -16.13 16.93
CA TYR A 371 0.91 -15.39 18.18
C TYR A 371 2.07 -15.69 19.14
N GLU A 372 3.04 -14.78 19.22
CA GLU A 372 3.93 -14.67 20.37
C GLU A 372 3.41 -13.58 21.28
N TYR A 373 2.70 -13.97 22.34
CA TYR A 373 2.27 -13.02 23.36
C TYR A 373 3.50 -12.52 24.13
N ARG A 374 3.87 -11.25 23.94
CA ARG A 374 4.84 -10.57 24.81
C ARG A 374 4.10 -9.64 25.77
N GLY A 375 3.98 -10.09 27.00
CA GLY A 375 3.45 -9.34 28.13
C GLY A 375 3.44 -10.21 29.38
N THR A 376 3.59 -9.60 30.56
CA THR A 376 3.23 -10.26 31.80
C THR A 376 1.71 -10.28 31.90
N HIS A 377 1.09 -11.44 31.70
CA HIS A 377 -0.34 -11.60 31.91
C HIS A 377 -0.62 -11.43 33.41
N ARG A 378 -1.55 -10.55 33.76
CA ARG A 378 -2.25 -10.67 35.04
C ARG A 378 -3.07 -11.98 34.98
N PRO A 379 -3.30 -12.66 36.11
CA PRO A 379 -4.15 -13.84 36.13
C PRO A 379 -5.49 -13.53 35.42
N PRO A 380 -6.08 -14.52 34.72
CA PRO A 380 -7.37 -14.34 34.04
C PRO A 380 -8.38 -13.71 35.01
N CYS A 381 -9.28 -12.87 34.49
CA CYS A 381 -10.37 -12.33 35.28
C CYS A 381 -11.06 -13.48 36.00
N ALA A 382 -11.19 -13.38 37.32
CA ALA A 382 -11.95 -14.37 38.08
C ALA A 382 -13.36 -14.42 37.49
N GLU A 383 -13.86 -15.64 37.26
CA GLU A 383 -15.25 -15.87 36.87
C GLU A 383 -16.15 -15.10 37.85
N GLN A 384 -16.99 -14.21 37.32
CA GLN A 384 -17.98 -13.47 38.10
C GLN A 384 -19.19 -14.33 38.38
#